data_AF-G0MRE0-F1
#
_entry.id   AF-G0MRE0-F1
#
_cell.length_a   1.000
_cell.length_b   1.000
_cell.length_c   1.000
_cell.angle_alpha   90.00
_cell.angle_beta   90.00
_cell.angle_gamma   90.00
#
_symmetry.space_group_name_H-M   'P 1'
#
loop_
_entity.id
_entity.type
_entity.pdbx_description
1 polymer ?
#
loop_
_entity_poly.entity_id
_entity_poly.type
_entity_poly.pdbx_seq_one_letter_code
_entity_poly.pdbx_strand_id
1 'polypeptide(L)'
;MEKPAKFEIDQIYNQDDGKSDEWKLRDVHPRFTVFTALVPLFLIIVGIVSFNNCDVTISIWIIIMSVLIQVELIYLSVYYRRSFLNSDTEFDLDDAIFEKYEGQNVKDPILRKAMKLHTKIGLLSYFGIVKCYFIISSGSYCSGIVFWPSLLLSLFYSVTFVAIIILTIRKAQLRSNQNIV
;
A
#
# COMPACT_ATOMS: atom_id res chain seq x y z
N MET A 1 -17.46 12.13 -51.95
CA MET A 1 -17.52 11.11 -50.87
C MET A 1 -16.19 11.18 -50.13
N GLU A 2 -16.09 12.02 -49.11
CA GLU A 2 -14.94 12.06 -48.21
C GLU A 2 -15.23 11.19 -46.99
N LYS A 3 -14.34 10.21 -46.73
CA LYS A 3 -14.31 9.48 -45.46
C LYS A 3 -13.74 10.43 -44.40
N PRO A 4 -14.39 10.64 -43.26
CA PRO A 4 -13.75 11.36 -42.16
C PRO A 4 -12.61 10.51 -41.61
N ALA A 5 -11.45 11.14 -41.48
CA ALA A 5 -10.27 10.59 -40.84
C ALA A 5 -10.61 10.12 -39.42
N LYS A 6 -10.26 8.86 -39.11
CA LYS A 6 -10.20 8.38 -37.73
C LYS A 6 -9.16 9.23 -37.01
N PHE A 7 -9.60 10.08 -36.09
CA PHE A 7 -8.72 10.68 -35.09
C PHE A 7 -8.09 9.55 -34.26
N GLU A 8 -6.77 9.39 -34.36
CA GLU A 8 -5.96 8.62 -33.43
C GLU A 8 -6.08 9.24 -32.04
N ILE A 9 -6.90 8.62 -31.18
CA ILE A 9 -6.99 8.95 -29.74
C ILE A 9 -6.04 8.05 -28.91
N ASP A 10 -5.15 7.28 -29.56
CA ASP A 10 -4.27 6.33 -28.86
C ASP A 10 -2.91 6.91 -28.42
N GLN A 11 -2.61 8.19 -28.69
CA GLN A 11 -1.26 8.73 -28.42
C GLN A 11 -1.13 9.68 -27.23
N ILE A 12 -2.20 9.98 -26.48
CA ILE A 12 -2.12 10.91 -25.32
C ILE A 12 -1.92 10.15 -23.98
N TYR A 13 -1.81 8.82 -23.98
CA TYR A 13 -1.64 8.03 -22.74
C TYR A 13 -0.23 7.51 -22.46
N ASN A 14 0.72 7.65 -23.39
CA ASN A 14 2.09 7.18 -23.22
C ASN A 14 3.08 8.34 -23.39
N GLN A 15 2.98 9.34 -22.52
CA GLN A 15 4.19 10.07 -22.14
C GLN A 15 4.79 9.34 -20.96
N ASP A 16 5.47 8.23 -21.30
CA ASP A 16 6.31 7.45 -20.40
C ASP A 16 7.36 8.42 -19.83
N ASP A 17 7.20 8.81 -18.57
CA ASP A 17 8.07 9.76 -17.86
C ASP A 17 9.49 9.20 -17.60
N GLY A 18 9.91 8.18 -18.37
CA GLY A 18 11.24 7.58 -18.37
C GLY A 18 11.60 6.88 -17.07
N LYS A 19 10.65 6.77 -16.13
CA LYS A 19 10.89 6.18 -14.81
C LYS A 19 10.77 4.66 -14.89
N SER A 20 11.92 4.01 -14.86
CA SER A 20 12.01 2.55 -14.87
C SER A 20 11.32 1.91 -13.64
N ASP A 21 10.69 0.78 -13.92
CA ASP A 21 10.16 -0.21 -12.98
C ASP A 21 11.24 -0.82 -12.07
N GLU A 22 12.49 -0.75 -12.52
CA GLU A 22 13.67 -1.24 -11.81
C GLU A 22 14.19 -0.19 -10.82
N TRP A 23 14.61 -0.66 -9.66
CA TRP A 23 15.27 0.13 -8.63
C TRP A 23 16.39 -0.70 -8.02
N LYS A 24 17.45 -0.03 -7.58
CA LYS A 24 18.60 -0.65 -6.92
C LYS A 24 18.53 -0.34 -5.42
N LEU A 25 19.16 -1.17 -4.60
CA LEU A 25 19.28 -0.95 -3.15
C LEU A 25 19.82 0.45 -2.79
N ARG A 26 20.65 1.04 -3.65
CA ARG A 26 21.17 2.41 -3.49
C ARG A 26 20.09 3.51 -3.59
N ASP A 27 18.94 3.20 -4.19
CA ASP A 27 17.82 4.13 -4.43
C ASP A 27 16.83 4.13 -3.24
N VAL A 28 17.06 3.28 -2.24
CA VAL A 28 16.29 3.22 -0.99
C VAL A 28 16.66 4.41 -0.10
N HIS A 29 15.67 5.08 0.51
CA HIS A 29 15.95 6.18 1.42
C HIS A 29 16.39 5.66 2.81
N PRO A 30 17.68 5.73 3.17
CA PRO A 30 18.21 4.95 4.30
C PRO A 30 17.61 5.34 5.64
N ARG A 31 17.38 6.64 5.90
CA ARG A 31 16.77 7.10 7.17
C ARG A 31 15.35 6.56 7.31
N PHE A 32 14.47 6.88 6.34
CA PHE A 32 13.11 6.36 6.27
C PHE A 32 13.04 4.84 6.46
N THR A 33 13.85 4.06 5.72
CA THR A 33 13.83 2.60 5.82
C THR A 33 14.28 2.10 7.18
N VAL A 34 15.32 2.68 7.79
CA VAL A 34 15.78 2.28 9.13
C VAL A 34 14.71 2.56 10.18
N PHE A 35 14.10 3.76 10.17
CA PHE A 35 13.06 4.10 11.13
C PHE A 35 11.80 3.25 10.96
N THR A 36 11.39 3.01 9.72
CA THR A 36 10.16 2.25 9.42
C THR A 36 10.34 0.74 9.57
N ALA A 37 11.56 0.20 9.47
CA ALA A 37 11.83 -1.23 9.59
C ALA A 37 11.77 -1.76 11.04
N LEU A 38 11.89 -0.89 12.04
CA LEU A 38 11.84 -1.31 13.45
C LEU A 38 10.52 -2.01 13.80
N VAL A 39 9.40 -1.48 13.28
CA VAL A 39 8.07 -2.01 13.59
C VAL A 39 7.86 -3.40 12.95
N PRO A 40 8.05 -3.61 11.63
CA PRO A 40 8.00 -4.94 11.04
C PRO A 40 8.94 -5.95 11.70
N LEU A 41 10.18 -5.55 12.02
CA LEU A 41 11.14 -6.45 12.66
C LEU A 41 10.67 -6.88 14.06
N PHE A 42 10.17 -5.94 14.86
CA PHE A 42 9.60 -6.24 16.17
C PHE A 42 8.45 -7.24 16.07
N LEU A 43 7.54 -7.05 15.11
CA LEU A 43 6.38 -7.91 14.90
C LEU A 43 6.78 -9.32 14.45
N ILE A 44 7.82 -9.45 13.62
CA ILE A 44 8.39 -10.76 13.26
C ILE A 44 8.91 -11.49 14.50
N ILE A 45 9.69 -10.80 15.34
CA ILE A 45 10.24 -11.39 16.57
C ILE A 45 9.10 -11.84 17.49
N VAL A 46 8.10 -10.97 17.71
CA VAL A 46 6.94 -11.29 18.53
C VAL A 46 6.18 -12.50 17.99
N GLY A 47 5.96 -12.58 16.68
CA GLY A 47 5.32 -13.74 16.05
C GLY A 47 6.10 -15.04 16.25
N ILE A 48 7.43 -15.00 16.13
CA ILE A 48 8.29 -16.17 16.33
C ILE A 48 8.28 -16.63 17.79
N VAL A 49 8.45 -15.71 18.74
CA VAL A 49 8.51 -16.05 20.17
C VAL A 49 7.16 -16.54 20.70
N SER A 50 6.06 -16.10 20.09
CA SER A 50 4.71 -16.44 20.54
C SER A 50 4.11 -17.65 19.83
N PHE A 51 4.86 -18.30 18.95
CA PHE A 51 4.40 -19.40 18.10
C PHE A 51 3.77 -20.55 18.91
N ASN A 52 4.31 -20.85 20.09
CA ASN A 52 3.82 -21.93 20.97
C ASN A 52 2.88 -21.45 22.08
N ASN A 53 2.72 -20.12 22.25
CA ASN A 53 2.02 -19.51 23.39
C ASN A 53 0.67 -18.87 23.00
N CYS A 54 0.31 -18.87 21.71
CA CYS A 54 -0.96 -18.39 21.18
C CYS A 54 -1.36 -19.27 19.97
N ASP A 55 -2.48 -18.96 19.31
CA ASP A 55 -2.86 -19.57 18.02
C ASP A 55 -1.68 -19.45 17.03
N VAL A 56 -1.16 -20.60 16.62
CA VAL A 56 -0.03 -20.71 15.68
C VAL A 56 -0.32 -19.97 14.38
N THR A 57 -1.57 -20.02 13.93
CA THR A 57 -2.01 -19.37 12.69
C THR A 57 -1.92 -17.85 12.77
N ILE A 58 -2.28 -17.23 13.91
CA ILE A 58 -2.15 -15.77 14.04
C ILE A 58 -0.67 -15.35 14.16
N SER A 59 0.15 -16.19 14.78
CA SER A 59 1.60 -16.00 14.87
C SER A 59 2.28 -16.11 13.49
N ILE A 60 1.90 -17.08 12.66
CA ILE A 60 2.35 -17.17 11.27
C ILE A 60 1.87 -15.96 10.47
N TRP A 61 0.60 -15.58 10.65
CA TRP A 61 0.01 -14.47 9.92
C TRP A 61 0.71 -13.14 10.21
N ILE A 62 1.05 -12.84 11.47
CA ILE A 62 1.74 -11.60 11.82
C ILE A 62 3.15 -11.54 11.22
N ILE A 63 3.85 -12.68 11.13
CA ILE A 63 5.17 -12.77 10.46
C ILE A 63 5.02 -12.46 8.96
N ILE A 64 4.06 -13.11 8.29
CA ILE A 64 3.81 -12.90 6.85
C ILE A 64 3.44 -11.45 6.58
N MET A 65 2.51 -10.89 7.35
CA MET A 65 2.11 -9.49 7.23
C MET A 65 3.30 -8.56 7.41
N SER A 66 4.13 -8.78 8.42
CA SER A 66 5.30 -7.93 8.69
C SER A 66 6.29 -7.93 7.53
N VAL A 67 6.54 -9.08 6.90
CA VAL A 67 7.38 -9.15 5.70
C VAL A 67 6.76 -8.36 4.54
N LEU A 68 5.46 -8.49 4.32
CA LEU A 68 4.77 -7.76 3.25
C LEU A 68 4.78 -6.24 3.49
N ILE A 69 4.52 -5.81 4.72
CA ILE A 69 4.59 -4.41 5.15
C ILE A 69 6.00 -3.87 4.94
N GLN A 70 7.04 -4.65 5.29
CA GLN A 70 8.42 -4.24 5.06
C GLN A 70 8.72 -4.01 3.58
N VAL A 71 8.23 -4.88 2.69
CA VAL A 71 8.37 -4.73 1.24
C VAL A 71 7.61 -3.50 0.73
N GLU A 72 6.41 -3.26 1.25
CA GLU A 72 5.62 -2.07 0.94
C GLU A 72 6.37 -0.77 1.32
N LEU A 73 6.92 -0.73 2.53
CA LEU A 73 7.72 0.40 3.02
C LEU A 73 8.98 0.63 2.18
N ILE A 74 9.59 -0.44 1.66
CA ILE A 74 10.71 -0.32 0.72
C ILE A 74 10.25 0.37 -0.57
N TYR A 75 9.13 -0.05 -1.17
CA TYR A 75 8.61 0.62 -2.36
C TYR A 75 8.29 2.10 -2.09
N LEU A 76 7.64 2.40 -0.96
CA LEU A 76 7.37 3.78 -0.55
C LEU A 76 8.67 4.57 -0.35
N SER A 77 9.71 3.98 0.25
CA SER A 77 11.00 4.65 0.46
C SER A 77 11.70 5.02 -0.85
N VAL A 78 11.62 4.16 -1.86
CA VAL A 78 12.17 4.39 -3.19
C VAL A 78 11.36 5.50 -3.88
N TYR A 79 10.04 5.46 -3.75
CA TYR A 79 9.18 6.51 -4.27
C TYR A 79 9.50 7.87 -3.62
N TYR A 80 9.57 7.95 -2.29
CA TYR A 80 9.92 9.19 -1.57
C TYR A 80 11.28 9.73 -2.01
N ARG A 81 12.29 8.87 -2.17
CA ARG A 81 13.61 9.31 -2.65
C ARG A 81 13.56 9.84 -4.08
N ARG A 82 12.79 9.20 -4.97
CA ARG A 82 12.59 9.66 -6.35
C ARG A 82 11.83 10.98 -6.41
N SER A 83 10.85 11.19 -5.53
CA SER A 83 10.10 12.44 -5.45
C SER A 83 10.97 13.57 -4.90
N PHE A 84 11.71 13.32 -3.82
CA PHE A 84 12.60 14.31 -3.20
C PHE A 84 13.73 14.78 -4.13
N LEU A 85 14.30 13.89 -4.94
CA LEU A 85 15.32 14.26 -5.93
C LEU A 85 14.78 15.09 -7.10
N ASN A 86 13.46 15.10 -7.30
CA ASN A 86 12.79 15.78 -8.40
C ASN A 86 12.02 17.04 -7.95
N SER A 87 12.00 17.36 -6.65
CA SER A 87 11.31 18.54 -6.10
C SER A 87 12.33 19.62 -5.74
N ASP A 88 12.15 20.84 -6.25
CA ASP A 88 13.04 21.97 -5.92
C ASP A 88 12.81 22.54 -4.50
N THR A 89 11.70 22.18 -3.82
CA THR A 89 11.42 22.56 -2.42
C THR A 89 10.59 21.54 -1.64
N GLU A 90 10.75 21.50 -0.31
CA GLU A 90 10.08 20.56 0.61
C GLU A 90 8.55 20.76 0.69
N PHE A 91 8.05 21.97 0.40
CA PHE A 91 6.62 22.30 0.34
C PHE A 91 5.89 21.71 -0.88
N ASP A 92 6.60 21.44 -1.98
CA ASP A 92 6.02 20.80 -3.17
C ASP A 92 5.69 19.32 -2.93
N LEU A 93 6.24 18.71 -1.86
CA LEU A 93 6.07 17.29 -1.59
C LEU A 93 4.66 16.98 -1.04
N ASP A 94 4.15 17.80 -0.13
CA ASP A 94 2.83 17.62 0.46
C ASP A 94 1.72 17.97 -0.56
N ASP A 95 1.86 19.08 -1.29
CA ASP A 95 0.89 19.48 -2.31
C ASP A 95 0.87 18.51 -3.50
N ALA A 96 2.03 18.00 -3.96
CA ALA A 96 2.06 16.98 -5.02
C ALA A 96 1.51 15.61 -4.58
N ILE A 97 1.48 15.30 -3.28
CA ILE A 97 0.84 14.08 -2.78
C ILE A 97 -0.67 14.20 -2.84
N PHE A 98 -1.27 15.37 -2.59
CA PHE A 98 -2.73 15.53 -2.61
C PHE A 98 -3.29 15.97 -3.97
N GLU A 99 -2.59 16.85 -4.70
CA GLU A 99 -3.04 17.37 -6.00
C GLU A 99 -2.99 16.29 -7.09
N LYS A 100 -2.06 15.33 -7.00
CA LYS A 100 -1.95 14.20 -7.94
C LYS A 100 -2.96 13.08 -7.69
N TYR A 101 -3.65 13.09 -6.54
CA TYR A 101 -4.75 12.16 -6.26
C TYR A 101 -6.05 12.53 -6.98
N GLU A 102 -6.24 13.80 -7.37
CA GLU A 102 -7.48 14.25 -8.02
C GLU A 102 -7.55 13.97 -9.53
N GLY A 103 -6.46 13.64 -10.21
CA GLY A 103 -6.48 13.64 -11.69
C GLY A 103 -5.74 12.55 -12.44
N GLN A 104 -4.68 11.94 -11.91
CA GLN A 104 -3.80 11.09 -12.73
C GLN A 104 -3.84 9.62 -12.32
N ASN A 105 -3.73 8.72 -13.31
CA ASN A 105 -3.23 7.37 -13.04
C ASN A 105 -1.91 7.54 -12.28
N VAL A 106 -1.69 6.76 -11.22
CA VAL A 106 -0.40 6.75 -10.50
C VAL A 106 0.72 6.54 -11.52
N LYS A 107 1.39 7.63 -11.93
CA LYS A 107 2.35 7.63 -13.03
C LYS A 107 3.63 6.89 -12.63
N ASP A 108 4.02 6.98 -11.36
CA ASP A 108 5.20 6.28 -10.87
C ASP A 108 4.91 4.77 -10.72
N PRO A 109 5.64 3.92 -11.45
CA PRO A 109 5.44 2.47 -11.39
C PRO A 109 5.71 1.88 -10.01
N ILE A 110 6.62 2.46 -9.23
CA ILE A 110 6.96 2.00 -7.89
C ILE A 110 5.80 2.27 -6.94
N LEU A 111 5.18 3.44 -7.02
CA LEU A 111 3.99 3.76 -6.23
C LEU A 111 2.82 2.86 -6.65
N ARG A 112 2.69 2.54 -7.95
CA ARG A 112 1.69 1.56 -8.41
C ARG A 112 1.93 0.16 -7.84
N LYS A 113 3.19 -0.29 -7.73
CA LYS A 113 3.56 -1.56 -7.07
C LYS A 113 3.23 -1.52 -5.58
N ALA A 114 3.56 -0.42 -4.88
CA ALA A 114 3.21 -0.22 -3.48
C ALA A 114 1.69 -0.30 -3.26
N MET A 115 0.89 0.42 -4.06
CA MET A 115 -0.58 0.40 -3.96
C MET A 115 -1.19 -0.98 -4.26
N LYS A 116 -0.66 -1.70 -5.26
CA LYS A 116 -1.06 -3.09 -5.54
C LYS A 116 -0.75 -4.01 -4.37
N LEU A 117 0.42 -3.84 -3.74
CA LEU A 117 0.81 -4.62 -2.58
C LEU A 117 -0.08 -4.26 -1.37
N HIS A 118 -0.31 -2.97 -1.11
CA HIS A 118 -1.21 -2.48 -0.05
C HIS A 118 -2.61 -3.11 -0.17
N THR A 119 -3.13 -3.19 -1.40
CA THR A 119 -4.44 -3.81 -1.67
C THR A 119 -4.44 -5.31 -1.34
N LYS A 120 -3.37 -6.03 -1.67
CA LYS A 120 -3.21 -7.45 -1.28
C LYS A 120 -3.09 -7.61 0.22
N ILE A 121 -2.37 -6.72 0.89
CA ILE A 121 -2.25 -6.71 2.35
C ILE A 121 -3.62 -6.43 2.98
N GLY A 122 -4.40 -5.49 2.45
CA GLY A 122 -5.78 -5.21 2.88
C GLY A 122 -6.73 -6.40 2.72
N LEU A 123 -6.60 -7.18 1.66
CA LEU A 123 -7.35 -8.45 1.53
C LEU A 123 -6.90 -9.48 2.57
N LEU A 124 -5.59 -9.61 2.79
CA LEU A 124 -5.03 -10.52 3.79
C LEU A 124 -5.34 -10.06 5.22
N SER A 125 -5.61 -8.76 5.43
CA SER A 125 -5.92 -8.17 6.72
C SER A 125 -7.25 -8.65 7.29
N TYR A 126 -8.19 -9.01 6.41
CA TYR A 126 -9.46 -9.64 6.77
C TYR A 126 -9.25 -10.96 7.53
N PHE A 127 -8.25 -11.76 7.15
CA PHE A 127 -7.92 -12.99 7.87
C PHE A 127 -7.54 -12.71 9.33
N GLY A 128 -6.74 -11.68 9.57
CA GLY A 128 -6.36 -11.29 10.93
C GLY A 128 -7.55 -10.78 11.75
N ILE A 129 -8.51 -10.06 11.14
CA ILE A 129 -9.77 -9.68 11.82
C ILE A 129 -10.54 -10.91 12.27
N VAL A 130 -10.76 -11.87 11.35
CA VAL A 130 -11.50 -13.10 11.63
C VAL A 130 -10.83 -13.91 12.74
N LYS A 131 -9.49 -14.01 12.70
CA LYS A 131 -8.74 -14.71 13.75
C LYS A 131 -8.80 -14.00 15.11
N CYS A 132 -8.68 -12.67 15.15
CA CYS A 132 -8.83 -11.92 16.39
C CYS A 132 -10.25 -12.05 16.96
N TYR A 133 -11.27 -11.99 16.11
CA TYR A 133 -12.66 -12.23 16.50
C TYR A 133 -12.83 -13.64 17.08
N PHE A 134 -12.28 -14.66 16.43
CA PHE A 134 -12.35 -16.03 16.92
C PHE A 134 -11.73 -16.16 18.31
N ILE A 135 -10.51 -15.65 18.50
CA ILE A 135 -9.80 -15.68 19.80
C ILE A 135 -10.64 -15.04 20.91
N ILE A 136 -11.26 -13.89 20.66
CA ILE A 136 -12.16 -13.24 21.63
C ILE A 136 -13.38 -14.12 21.89
N SER A 137 -14.05 -14.59 20.83
CA SER A 137 -15.30 -15.34 20.94
C SER A 137 -15.16 -16.71 21.58
N SER A 138 -14.01 -17.37 21.40
CA SER A 138 -13.71 -18.68 21.97
C SER A 138 -13.11 -18.60 23.37
N GLY A 139 -12.82 -17.39 23.87
CA GLY A 139 -12.14 -17.19 25.15
C GLY A 139 -10.73 -17.78 25.18
N SER A 140 -10.09 -17.95 24.02
CA SER A 140 -8.76 -18.54 23.93
C SER A 140 -7.72 -17.62 24.56
N TYR A 141 -6.90 -18.16 25.45
CA TYR A 141 -5.80 -17.40 26.03
C TYR A 141 -4.75 -17.12 24.96
N CYS A 142 -4.61 -15.86 24.56
CA CYS A 142 -3.54 -15.39 23.70
C CYS A 142 -2.87 -14.19 24.35
N SER A 143 -1.55 -14.12 24.25
CA SER A 143 -0.79 -12.98 24.75
C SER A 143 -1.24 -11.68 24.06
N GLY A 144 -1.51 -10.65 24.86
CA GLY A 144 -1.84 -9.31 24.36
C GLY A 144 -0.78 -8.72 23.43
N ILE A 145 0.48 -9.16 23.56
CA ILE A 145 1.58 -8.70 22.71
C ILE A 145 1.47 -9.17 21.25
N VAL A 146 0.73 -10.25 20.98
CA VAL A 146 0.42 -10.72 19.62
C VAL A 146 -0.95 -10.23 19.21
N PHE A 147 -1.94 -10.39 20.09
CA PHE A 147 -3.33 -10.08 19.81
C PHE A 147 -3.54 -8.61 19.41
N TRP A 148 -3.04 -7.66 20.21
CA TRP A 148 -3.27 -6.24 19.95
C TRP A 148 -2.60 -5.76 18.66
N PRO A 149 -1.31 -6.07 18.39
CA PRO A 149 -0.72 -5.70 17.11
C PRO A 149 -1.42 -6.35 15.92
N SER A 150 -1.82 -7.62 16.02
CA SER A 150 -2.56 -8.27 14.94
C SER A 150 -3.88 -7.57 14.66
N LEU A 151 -4.66 -7.23 15.70
CA LEU A 151 -5.92 -6.52 15.56
C LEU A 151 -5.72 -5.12 14.96
N LEU A 152 -4.77 -4.34 15.47
CA LEU A 152 -4.51 -2.97 15.00
C LEU A 152 -4.05 -2.94 13.54
N LEU A 153 -3.11 -3.81 13.17
CA LEU A 153 -2.66 -3.94 11.77
C LEU A 153 -3.82 -4.34 10.86
N SER A 154 -4.61 -5.31 11.30
CA SER A 154 -5.77 -5.76 10.55
C SER A 154 -6.77 -4.64 10.29
N LEU A 155 -7.12 -3.88 11.33
CA LEU A 155 -8.03 -2.74 11.23
C LEU A 155 -7.47 -1.65 10.33
N PHE A 156 -6.21 -1.26 10.52
CA PHE A 156 -5.56 -0.25 9.69
C PHE A 156 -5.66 -0.61 8.21
N TYR A 157 -5.17 -1.79 7.82
CA TYR A 157 -5.16 -2.23 6.42
C TYR A 157 -6.56 -2.49 5.84
N SER A 158 -7.54 -2.85 6.67
CA SER A 158 -8.94 -2.96 6.21
C SER A 158 -9.58 -1.60 5.96
N VAL A 159 -9.36 -0.62 6.85
CA VAL A 159 -9.92 0.74 6.70
C VAL A 159 -9.31 1.43 5.47
N THR A 160 -7.99 1.34 5.29
CA THR A 160 -7.32 1.93 4.12
C THR A 160 -7.73 1.24 2.83
N PHE A 161 -7.93 -0.07 2.84
CA PHE A 161 -8.47 -0.81 1.69
C PHE A 161 -9.88 -0.35 1.30
N VAL A 162 -10.78 -0.19 2.27
CA VAL A 162 -12.13 0.34 2.03
C VAL A 162 -12.06 1.76 1.47
N ALA A 163 -11.18 2.61 2.01
CA ALA A 163 -10.98 3.96 1.50
C ALA A 163 -10.51 3.95 0.02
N ILE A 164 -9.55 3.09 -0.34
CA ILE A 164 -9.09 2.92 -1.72
C ILE A 164 -10.23 2.49 -2.65
N ILE A 165 -11.09 1.56 -2.21
CA ILE A 165 -12.25 1.12 -3.00
C ILE A 165 -13.21 2.28 -3.23
N ILE A 166 -13.58 3.01 -2.18
CA ILE A 166 -14.52 4.14 -2.27
C ILE A 166 -13.98 5.20 -3.23
N LEU A 167 -12.69 5.56 -3.13
CA LEU A 167 -12.05 6.52 -4.02
C LEU A 167 -12.03 6.01 -5.47
N THR A 168 -11.78 4.71 -5.67
CA THR A 168 -11.80 4.10 -7.01
C THR A 168 -13.18 4.14 -7.63
N ILE A 169 -14.24 3.84 -6.86
CA ILE A 169 -15.63 3.89 -7.32
C ILE A 169 -16.02 5.34 -7.67
N ARG A 170 -15.73 6.30 -6.78
CA ARG A 170 -16.02 7.72 -7.03
C ARG A 170 -15.34 8.21 -8.31
N LYS A 171 -14.07 7.83 -8.53
CA LYS A 171 -13.34 8.17 -9.76
C LYS A 171 -13.98 7.55 -11.00
N ALA A 172 -14.41 6.30 -10.93
CA ALA A 172 -15.11 5.64 -12.04
C ALA A 172 -16.43 6.33 -12.39
N GLN A 173 -17.19 6.76 -11.39
CA GLN A 173 -18.44 7.52 -11.58
C GLN A 173 -18.20 8.89 -12.23
N LEU A 174 -17.18 9.63 -11.77
CA LEU A 174 -16.81 10.93 -12.37
C LEU A 174 -16.39 10.80 -13.83
N ARG A 175 -15.59 9.78 -14.17
CA ARG A 175 -15.20 9.50 -15.56
C ARG A 175 -16.39 9.08 -16.42
N SER A 176 -17.31 8.29 -15.88
CA SER A 176 -18.55 7.92 -16.58
C SER A 176 -19.40 9.15 -16.92
N ASN A 177 -19.49 10.13 -16.01
CA ASN A 177 -20.25 11.35 -16.24
C ASN A 177 -19.59 12.30 -17.25
N GLN A 178 -18.25 12.31 -17.34
CA GLN A 178 -17.52 13.09 -18.35
C GLN A 178 -17.62 12.50 -19.76
N ASN A 179 -17.80 11.19 -19.90
CA ASN A 179 -17.94 10.52 -21.21
C ASN A 179 -19.37 10.59 -21.79
N ILE A 180 -20.33 11.18 -21.07
CA ILE A 180 -21.73 11.32 -21.49
C ILE A 180 -22.02 12.75 -22.02
N VAL A 181 -21.07 13.70 -21.87
CA VAL A 181 -21.17 15.08 -22.38
C VAL A 181 -20.44 15.22 -23.71
#